data_AF-A0A349EPD9-F1
#
_entry.id   AF-A0A349EPD9-F1
#
_cell.length_a   1.000
_cell.length_b   1.000
_cell.length_c   1.000
_cell.angle_alpha   90.00
_cell.angle_beta   90.00
_cell.angle_gamma   90.00
#
_symmetry.space_group_name_H-M   'P 1'
#
loop_
_entity.id
_entity.type
_entity.pdbx_description
1 polymer ?
#
loop_
_entity_poly.entity_id
_entity_poly.type
_entity_poly.pdbx_seq_one_letter_code
_entity_poly.pdbx_strand_id
1 'polypeptide(L)'
;MQLSRQQAVAKQMICNVCHTGCLDCHYTPSRERGAHAMTRTPPAANCTGGGRSTFVCHAGTMERRRGDSYLGKEFSEPPGLPEDVHVREKIECVDCHQTGPGGMGHIERKATCQDCHIEVEEAIAVSVHKNVSCEACHVKVLGGYEMTSWGPGHIMGAANPFKKYSLYYGPMEPPILVKDQKGRWIPMKVWPNSTGYIKDPVEPKPGIIFRWPKGETHDAYAQLGTFSFPGGNNLYLAWLQLDQAAHPLGKSRTCGNCHDRTRQVARATWEFYDSQGTEPFTGRHRIVADEQGLRVEGLEATSKIELMPGGRTEDFAAWIHLGDIWKTPGDFSIPRSDKKKYADLERGIKASLARLDEVALTLQAREARGENVKKLRRRWKEAKAAVVHDPAKAEELIRELSKNVKGAAAGNQ
;
A
#
# COMPACT_ATOMS: atom_id res chain seq x y z
N MET A 1 12.00 20.19 25.48
CA MET A 1 11.85 21.65 25.21
C MET A 1 10.43 21.86 24.71
N GLN A 2 9.76 22.92 25.17
CA GLN A 2 8.35 23.17 24.89
C GLN A 2 8.23 24.12 23.68
N LEU A 3 7.36 23.81 22.72
CA LEU A 3 7.03 24.75 21.63
C LEU A 3 6.50 26.06 22.23
N SER A 4 6.84 27.20 21.62
CA SER A 4 6.18 28.44 22.00
C SER A 4 4.68 28.35 21.69
N ARG A 5 3.85 29.14 22.39
CA ARG A 5 2.41 29.18 22.13
C ARG A 5 2.11 29.47 20.65
N GLN A 6 2.85 30.39 20.02
CA GLN A 6 2.68 30.72 18.60
C GLN A 6 3.05 29.54 17.69
N GLN A 7 4.15 28.83 17.98
CA GLN A 7 4.52 27.63 17.22
C GLN A 7 3.49 26.51 17.35
N ALA A 8 2.94 26.31 18.56
CA ALA A 8 1.87 25.35 18.80
C ALA A 8 0.58 25.71 18.04
N VAL A 9 0.21 27.00 18.05
CA VAL A 9 -0.96 27.52 17.31
C VAL A 9 -0.79 27.36 15.80
N ALA A 10 0.36 27.71 15.23
CA ALA A 10 0.63 27.53 13.80
C ALA A 10 0.53 26.05 13.39
N LYS A 11 1.06 25.15 14.23
CA LYS A 11 0.93 23.69 14.00
C LYS A 11 -0.52 23.23 14.07
N GLN A 12 -1.30 23.73 15.03
CA GLN A 12 -2.73 23.40 15.15
C GLN A 12 -3.55 23.89 13.95
N MET A 13 -3.25 25.07 13.40
CA MET A 13 -3.95 25.57 12.21
C MET A 13 -3.78 24.62 11.02
N ILE A 14 -2.58 24.05 10.83
CA ILE A 14 -2.33 23.04 9.79
C ILE A 14 -3.16 21.77 10.05
N CYS A 15 -3.28 21.33 11.30
CA CYS A 15 -4.13 20.19 11.65
C CYS A 15 -5.62 20.47 11.34
N ASN A 16 -6.08 21.70 11.57
CA ASN A 16 -7.47 22.09 11.33
C ASN A 16 -7.86 22.11 9.85
N VAL A 17 -6.90 22.17 8.92
CA VAL A 17 -7.16 22.03 7.46
C VAL A 17 -7.81 20.67 7.15
N CYS A 18 -7.60 19.67 8.01
CA CYS A 18 -8.16 18.33 7.86
C CYS A 18 -9.50 18.13 8.58
N HIS A 19 -10.05 19.15 9.24
CA HIS A 19 -11.36 19.05 9.90
C HIS A 19 -12.48 19.19 8.86
N THR A 20 -13.19 18.08 8.60
CA THR A 20 -14.19 17.97 7.53
C THR A 20 -15.58 18.46 7.93
N GLY A 21 -16.28 19.11 7.00
CA GLY A 21 -17.72 19.37 7.03
C GLY A 21 -18.48 18.60 5.93
N CYS A 22 -19.81 18.78 5.90
CA CYS A 22 -20.68 18.07 4.95
C CYS A 22 -20.31 18.31 3.47
N LEU A 23 -19.79 19.50 3.16
CA LEU A 23 -19.41 19.89 1.80
C LEU A 23 -18.16 19.16 1.30
N ASP A 24 -17.28 18.72 2.19
CA ASP A 24 -16.05 18.04 1.79
C ASP A 24 -16.36 16.65 1.23
N CYS A 25 -17.34 15.96 1.83
CA CYS A 25 -17.73 14.62 1.43
C CYS A 25 -18.87 14.61 0.40
N HIS A 26 -19.92 15.40 0.60
CA HIS A 26 -21.17 15.22 -0.14
C HIS A 26 -21.34 16.14 -1.34
N TYR A 27 -20.52 17.18 -1.49
CA TYR A 27 -20.66 18.14 -2.59
C TYR A 27 -20.21 17.54 -3.92
N THR A 28 -21.16 17.39 -4.84
CA THR A 28 -20.98 16.76 -6.16
C THR A 28 -21.73 17.56 -7.24
N PRO A 29 -21.25 18.77 -7.58
CA PRO A 29 -21.89 19.60 -8.61
C PRO A 29 -21.89 18.86 -9.96
N SER A 30 -22.94 19.08 -10.76
CA SER A 30 -23.04 18.51 -12.11
C SER A 30 -23.89 19.41 -13.00
N ARG A 31 -23.76 19.28 -14.33
CA ARG A 31 -24.60 20.02 -15.28
C ARG A 31 -26.10 19.74 -15.08
N GLU A 32 -26.44 18.50 -14.76
CA GLU A 32 -27.82 18.04 -14.59
C GLU A 32 -28.43 18.47 -13.25
N ARG A 33 -27.66 18.38 -12.15
CA ARG A 33 -28.16 18.66 -10.79
C ARG A 33 -27.82 20.07 -10.27
N GLY A 34 -27.06 20.85 -11.05
CA GLY A 34 -26.64 22.21 -10.72
C GLY A 34 -25.40 22.30 -9.83
N ALA A 35 -24.98 23.55 -9.60
CA ALA A 35 -23.76 23.90 -8.87
C ALA A 35 -23.82 23.67 -7.36
N HIS A 36 -24.98 23.31 -6.80
CA HIS A 36 -25.17 23.02 -5.36
C HIS A 36 -25.58 21.57 -5.10
N ALA A 37 -25.38 20.68 -6.09
CA ALA A 37 -25.79 19.30 -5.96
C ALA A 37 -24.98 18.55 -4.91
N MET A 38 -25.70 17.81 -4.07
CA MET A 38 -25.14 16.92 -3.06
C MET A 38 -25.49 15.47 -3.39
N THR A 39 -24.68 14.53 -2.94
CA THR A 39 -24.98 13.09 -3.02
C THR A 39 -25.04 12.49 -1.62
N ARG A 40 -25.88 11.46 -1.47
CA ARG A 40 -25.94 10.67 -0.24
C ARG A 40 -24.68 9.81 -0.08
N THR A 41 -24.26 9.15 -1.14
CA THR A 41 -23.05 8.32 -1.19
C THR A 41 -21.92 9.16 -1.77
N PRO A 42 -20.92 9.55 -0.96
CA PRO A 42 -19.81 10.37 -1.44
C PRO A 42 -18.96 9.56 -2.44
N PRO A 43 -18.56 10.14 -3.58
CA PRO A 43 -17.61 9.50 -4.49
C PRO A 43 -16.24 9.39 -3.82
N ALA A 44 -15.46 8.38 -4.16
CA ALA A 44 -14.14 8.10 -3.61
C ALA A 44 -13.19 9.29 -3.76
N ALA A 45 -13.29 10.04 -4.86
CA ALA A 45 -12.56 11.29 -5.07
C ALA A 45 -12.77 12.30 -3.93
N ASN A 46 -13.96 12.39 -3.34
CA ASN A 46 -14.20 13.33 -2.25
C ASN A 46 -13.47 12.91 -0.96
N CYS A 47 -13.28 11.61 -0.72
CA CYS A 47 -12.49 11.11 0.42
C CYS A 47 -11.00 11.48 0.31
N THR A 48 -10.49 11.69 -0.91
CA THR A 48 -9.11 12.14 -1.18
C THR A 48 -9.00 13.66 -1.34
N GLY A 49 -10.08 14.41 -1.08
CA GLY A 49 -10.12 15.87 -1.16
C GLY A 49 -10.68 16.44 -2.47
N GLY A 50 -11.13 15.58 -3.39
CA GLY A 50 -11.94 15.94 -4.56
C GLY A 50 -11.26 16.89 -5.54
N GLY A 51 -9.92 16.88 -5.57
CA GLY A 51 -9.12 17.88 -6.31
C GLY A 51 -9.14 19.29 -5.72
N ARG A 52 -9.84 19.51 -4.60
CA ARG A 52 -9.95 20.82 -3.92
C ARG A 52 -8.80 21.06 -2.95
N SER A 53 -8.17 19.99 -2.47
CA SER A 53 -6.86 20.03 -1.82
C SER A 53 -6.31 18.61 -1.67
N THR A 54 -5.02 18.43 -1.99
CA THR A 54 -4.29 17.16 -1.84
C THR A 54 -3.92 16.85 -0.39
N PHE A 55 -4.34 17.70 0.57
CA PHE A 55 -3.96 17.61 1.98
C PHE A 55 -5.12 17.24 2.92
N VAL A 56 -6.38 17.17 2.44
CA VAL A 56 -7.53 17.31 3.36
C VAL A 56 -7.74 16.09 4.26
N CYS A 57 -7.66 14.84 3.78
CA CYS A 57 -7.92 13.68 4.67
C CYS A 57 -7.13 12.40 4.31
N HIS A 58 -7.63 11.61 3.35
CA HIS A 58 -7.03 10.31 3.02
C HIS A 58 -5.79 10.44 2.14
N ALA A 59 -5.72 11.46 1.28
CA ALA A 59 -4.54 11.73 0.46
C ALA A 59 -3.26 11.97 1.31
N GLY A 60 -3.41 12.59 2.48
CA GLY A 60 -2.29 12.82 3.39
C GLY A 60 -1.74 11.54 4.04
N THR A 61 -2.60 10.78 4.71
CA THR A 61 -2.15 9.65 5.54
C THR A 61 -2.16 8.30 4.85
N MET A 62 -2.97 8.10 3.80
CA MET A 62 -2.98 6.85 3.04
C MET A 62 -2.04 6.95 1.83
N GLU A 63 -2.24 7.93 0.96
CA GLU A 63 -1.47 8.03 -0.29
C GLU A 63 -0.02 8.43 0.00
N ARG A 64 0.20 9.54 0.72
CA ARG A 64 1.58 10.03 0.95
C ARG A 64 2.35 9.21 1.96
N ARG A 65 1.71 8.68 3.01
CA ARG A 65 2.43 7.91 4.03
C ARG A 65 2.52 6.42 3.68
N ARG A 66 1.41 5.74 3.37
CA ARG A 66 1.42 4.29 3.06
C ARG A 66 1.76 3.99 1.59
N GLY A 67 1.54 4.96 0.70
CA GLY A 67 1.60 4.73 -0.75
C GLY A 67 0.34 4.10 -1.32
N ASP A 68 -0.71 3.99 -0.51
CA ASP A 68 -1.98 3.33 -0.82
C ASP A 68 -2.86 4.24 -1.68
N SER A 69 -2.58 4.30 -2.98
CA SER A 69 -3.41 5.08 -3.90
C SER A 69 -4.56 4.24 -4.45
N TYR A 70 -5.76 4.40 -3.87
CA TYR A 70 -6.97 3.74 -4.36
C TYR A 70 -7.34 4.24 -5.77
N LEU A 71 -7.43 5.57 -5.93
CA LEU A 71 -7.80 6.21 -7.20
C LEU A 71 -6.69 6.15 -8.26
N GLY A 72 -5.42 6.10 -7.85
CA GLY A 72 -4.27 6.13 -8.76
C GLY A 72 -4.20 7.42 -9.59
N LYS A 73 -3.46 7.35 -10.71
CA LYS A 73 -3.38 8.40 -11.75
C LYS A 73 -3.06 9.77 -11.14
N GLU A 74 -3.85 10.79 -11.42
CA GLU A 74 -3.67 12.16 -10.93
C GLU A 74 -3.90 12.29 -9.41
N PHE A 75 -4.51 11.29 -8.77
CA PHE A 75 -4.72 11.18 -7.33
C PHE A 75 -3.65 10.32 -6.64
N SER A 76 -2.55 10.05 -7.32
CA SER A 76 -1.40 9.35 -6.73
C SER A 76 -0.23 10.29 -6.55
N GLU A 77 0.64 9.95 -5.61
CA GLU A 77 1.88 10.68 -5.34
C GLU A 77 3.05 9.69 -5.52
N PRO A 78 3.91 9.84 -6.54
CA PRO A 78 3.79 10.79 -7.63
C PRO A 78 2.60 10.45 -8.55
N PRO A 79 2.09 11.41 -9.33
CA PRO A 79 1.04 11.15 -10.30
C PRO A 79 1.42 10.08 -11.33
N GLY A 80 0.43 9.30 -11.76
CA GLY A 80 0.59 8.27 -12.80
C GLY A 80 0.70 6.83 -12.28
N LEU A 81 0.63 6.60 -10.97
CA LEU A 81 0.59 5.24 -10.43
C LEU A 81 -0.72 4.52 -10.83
N PRO A 82 -0.72 3.18 -10.85
CA PRO A 82 -1.91 2.41 -11.22
C PRO A 82 -3.10 2.71 -10.31
N GLU A 83 -4.29 2.84 -10.90
CA GLU A 83 -5.55 2.82 -10.15
C GLU A 83 -5.87 1.40 -9.65
N ASP A 84 -6.59 1.33 -8.53
CA ASP A 84 -7.13 0.08 -8.01
C ASP A 84 -8.17 -0.53 -8.95
N VAL A 85 -8.21 -1.86 -9.05
CA VAL A 85 -9.21 -2.57 -9.85
C VAL A 85 -10.64 -2.25 -9.41
N HIS A 86 -10.89 -2.04 -8.11
CA HIS A 86 -12.23 -1.76 -7.59
C HIS A 86 -12.74 -0.37 -8.01
N VAL A 87 -11.85 0.60 -8.26
CA VAL A 87 -12.23 1.89 -8.85
C VAL A 87 -12.80 1.70 -10.25
N ARG A 88 -12.22 0.80 -11.06
CA ARG A 88 -12.74 0.49 -12.42
C ARG A 88 -14.11 -0.17 -12.37
N GLU A 89 -14.35 -0.95 -11.33
CA GLU A 89 -15.65 -1.57 -11.05
C GLU A 89 -16.64 -0.61 -10.37
N LYS A 90 -16.27 0.68 -10.23
CA LYS A 90 -17.11 1.75 -9.65
C LYS A 90 -17.52 1.48 -8.20
N ILE A 91 -16.63 0.86 -7.43
CA ILE A 91 -16.80 0.66 -5.99
C ILE A 91 -16.28 1.91 -5.28
N GLU A 92 -17.12 2.53 -4.47
CA GLU A 92 -16.79 3.73 -3.71
C GLU A 92 -16.22 3.35 -2.33
N CYS A 93 -15.50 4.28 -1.69
CA CYS A 93 -14.85 4.00 -0.41
C CYS A 93 -15.83 3.47 0.65
N VAL A 94 -17.04 4.03 0.70
CA VAL A 94 -18.07 3.67 1.69
C VAL A 94 -18.78 2.35 1.41
N ASP A 95 -18.60 1.77 0.21
CA ASP A 95 -19.12 0.45 -0.11
C ASP A 95 -18.35 -0.65 0.66
N CYS A 96 -17.07 -0.40 0.95
CA CYS A 96 -16.23 -1.26 1.80
C CYS A 96 -16.10 -0.70 3.22
N HIS A 97 -15.90 0.61 3.36
CA HIS A 97 -15.69 1.29 4.63
C HIS A 97 -16.99 1.83 5.21
N GLN A 98 -17.74 0.95 5.87
CA GLN A 98 -19.07 1.27 6.38
C GLN A 98 -19.04 2.36 7.46
N THR A 99 -20.06 3.21 7.42
CA THR A 99 -20.28 4.25 8.42
C THR A 99 -20.81 3.65 9.72
N GLY A 100 -20.05 3.77 10.81
CA GLY A 100 -20.43 3.33 12.14
C GLY A 100 -21.45 4.27 12.83
N PRO A 101 -21.80 3.98 14.10
CA PRO A 101 -22.83 4.73 14.84
C PRO A 101 -22.55 6.23 15.00
N GLY A 102 -21.29 6.66 14.86
CA GLY A 102 -20.86 8.06 14.93
C GLY A 102 -21.02 8.83 13.62
N GLY A 103 -21.66 8.25 12.60
CA GLY A 103 -21.78 8.87 11.28
C GLY A 103 -20.43 8.93 10.54
N MET A 104 -20.27 9.85 9.59
CA MET A 104 -19.07 9.95 8.74
C MET A 104 -17.77 10.21 9.49
N GLY A 105 -17.83 10.67 10.75
CA GLY A 105 -16.65 10.75 11.64
C GLY A 105 -16.19 9.39 12.19
N HIS A 106 -16.99 8.34 11.98
CA HIS A 106 -16.74 6.98 12.42
C HIS A 106 -16.82 6.02 11.24
N ILE A 107 -15.81 6.06 10.37
CA ILE A 107 -15.68 5.10 9.27
C ILE A 107 -15.00 3.82 9.76
N GLU A 108 -15.67 2.68 9.62
CA GLU A 108 -15.13 1.38 10.02
C GLU A 108 -14.17 0.81 8.98
N ARG A 109 -13.04 0.28 9.45
CA ARG A 109 -12.00 -0.37 8.62
C ARG A 109 -12.04 -1.89 8.78
N LYS A 110 -13.23 -2.47 8.70
CA LYS A 110 -13.46 -3.91 8.90
C LYS A 110 -13.70 -4.70 7.63
N ALA A 111 -13.76 -4.03 6.48
CA ALA A 111 -13.96 -4.69 5.19
C ALA A 111 -12.86 -5.74 4.97
N THR A 112 -13.25 -6.91 4.51
CA THR A 112 -12.36 -7.99 4.14
C THR A 112 -12.66 -8.43 2.72
N CYS A 113 -11.71 -9.11 2.07
CA CYS A 113 -11.97 -9.67 0.74
C CYS A 113 -13.13 -10.69 0.79
N GLN A 114 -13.37 -11.34 1.94
CA GLN A 114 -14.44 -12.31 2.12
C GLN A 114 -15.84 -11.69 1.95
N ASP A 115 -16.01 -10.38 2.17
CA ASP A 115 -17.31 -9.72 2.00
C ASP A 115 -17.81 -9.79 0.55
N CYS A 116 -16.91 -9.95 -0.43
CA CYS A 116 -17.22 -10.01 -1.87
C CYS A 116 -16.62 -11.23 -2.60
N HIS A 117 -15.59 -11.88 -2.04
CA HIS A 117 -14.80 -12.96 -2.64
C HIS A 117 -14.78 -14.21 -1.77
N ILE A 118 -15.97 -14.64 -1.29
CA ILE A 118 -16.15 -15.75 -0.35
C ILE A 118 -15.43 -17.01 -0.85
N GLU A 119 -15.66 -17.41 -2.10
CA GLU A 119 -15.12 -18.67 -2.64
C GLU A 119 -13.59 -18.63 -2.80
N VAL A 120 -13.03 -17.42 -3.01
CA VAL A 120 -11.57 -17.22 -3.09
C VAL A 120 -10.95 -17.33 -1.70
N GLU A 121 -11.52 -16.67 -0.69
CA GLU A 121 -11.04 -16.74 0.69
C GLU A 121 -11.13 -18.16 1.26
N GLU A 122 -12.24 -18.87 1.01
CA GLU A 122 -12.37 -20.28 1.36
C GLU A 122 -11.29 -21.16 0.72
N ALA A 123 -10.99 -20.92 -0.57
CA ALA A 123 -9.95 -21.66 -1.27
C ALA A 123 -8.54 -21.29 -0.75
N ILE A 124 -8.28 -20.02 -0.42
CA ILE A 124 -7.01 -19.59 0.17
C ILE A 124 -6.80 -20.20 1.55
N ALA A 125 -7.84 -20.28 2.39
CA ALA A 125 -7.76 -20.78 3.76
C ALA A 125 -7.19 -22.21 3.86
N VAL A 126 -7.40 -23.04 2.83
CA VAL A 126 -6.86 -24.40 2.75
C VAL A 126 -5.60 -24.51 1.88
N SER A 127 -5.20 -23.41 1.22
CA SER A 127 -4.08 -23.38 0.28
C SER A 127 -2.71 -23.35 0.96
N VAL A 128 -1.65 -23.51 0.14
CA VAL A 128 -0.26 -23.28 0.56
C VAL A 128 0.02 -21.82 0.95
N HIS A 129 -0.86 -20.88 0.56
CA HIS A 129 -0.75 -19.45 0.84
C HIS A 129 -1.76 -18.98 1.91
N LYS A 130 -2.34 -19.87 2.71
CA LYS A 130 -3.30 -19.51 3.78
C LYS A 130 -2.81 -18.47 4.79
N ASN A 131 -1.49 -18.36 4.95
CA ASN A 131 -0.84 -17.38 5.83
C ASN A 131 -0.30 -16.17 5.04
N VAL A 132 -0.89 -15.83 3.90
CA VAL A 132 -0.50 -14.68 3.07
C VAL A 132 -1.74 -13.82 2.84
N SER A 133 -1.63 -12.51 3.02
CA SER A 133 -2.71 -11.57 2.75
C SER A 133 -2.93 -11.40 1.25
N CYS A 134 -4.16 -11.07 0.84
CA CYS A 134 -4.50 -10.88 -0.56
C CYS A 134 -3.65 -9.73 -1.15
N GLU A 135 -3.47 -8.67 -0.39
CA GLU A 135 -2.67 -7.49 -0.71
C GLU A 135 -1.21 -7.85 -0.95
N ALA A 136 -0.65 -8.84 -0.23
CA ALA A 136 0.74 -9.27 -0.42
C ALA A 136 0.99 -9.80 -1.85
N CYS A 137 -0.05 -10.36 -2.47
CA CYS A 137 -0.04 -10.80 -3.85
C CYS A 137 -0.46 -9.71 -4.82
N HIS A 138 -1.43 -8.87 -4.45
CA HIS A 138 -2.13 -7.97 -5.38
C HIS A 138 -1.63 -6.52 -5.39
N VAL A 139 -0.87 -6.09 -4.38
CA VAL A 139 -0.20 -4.78 -4.35
C VAL A 139 1.24 -4.92 -4.87
N LYS A 140 1.55 -4.21 -5.96
CA LYS A 140 2.84 -4.33 -6.67
C LYS A 140 3.72 -3.10 -6.60
N VAL A 141 3.11 -1.92 -6.49
CA VAL A 141 3.80 -0.64 -6.44
C VAL A 141 3.12 0.23 -5.42
N LEU A 142 3.91 0.99 -4.66
CA LEU A 142 3.43 1.98 -3.70
C LEU A 142 4.03 3.33 -4.05
N GLY A 143 3.29 4.40 -3.81
CA GLY A 143 3.78 5.78 -3.93
C GLY A 143 4.15 6.38 -2.58
N GLY A 144 4.23 7.70 -2.51
CA GLY A 144 4.32 8.48 -1.29
C GLY A 144 5.75 8.73 -0.82
N TYR A 145 5.92 8.93 0.48
CA TYR A 145 7.18 9.28 1.12
C TYR A 145 8.20 8.16 1.02
N GLU A 146 9.28 8.40 0.30
CA GLU A 146 10.44 7.51 0.25
C GLU A 146 11.44 7.84 1.36
N MET A 147 11.28 8.97 2.04
CA MET A 147 12.04 9.37 3.22
C MET A 147 11.34 10.50 3.96
N THR A 148 11.65 10.67 5.24
CA THR A 148 11.31 11.92 5.93
C THR A 148 12.41 12.38 6.88
N SER A 149 12.77 13.65 6.81
CA SER A 149 13.63 14.32 7.80
C SER A 149 12.84 15.37 8.56
N TRP A 150 13.10 15.52 9.85
CA TRP A 150 12.64 16.66 10.65
C TRP A 150 13.85 17.44 11.16
N GLY A 151 13.87 18.73 10.85
CA GLY A 151 14.97 19.63 11.21
C GLY A 151 14.52 21.09 11.28
N PRO A 152 15.46 22.00 11.54
CA PRO A 152 15.20 23.44 11.51
C PRO A 152 14.65 23.88 10.16
N GLY A 153 13.67 24.78 10.18
CA GLY A 153 13.11 25.40 8.98
C GLY A 153 12.02 26.39 9.36
N HIS A 154 11.15 26.74 8.41
CA HIS A 154 10.04 27.64 8.63
C HIS A 154 8.70 26.92 8.45
N ILE A 155 7.75 27.20 9.34
CA ILE A 155 6.35 26.77 9.22
C ILE A 155 5.51 28.04 9.29
N MET A 156 4.70 28.29 8.25
CA MET A 156 3.90 29.52 8.13
C MET A 156 4.73 30.81 8.31
N GLY A 157 5.95 30.84 7.75
CA GLY A 157 6.86 31.98 7.85
C GLY A 157 7.59 32.14 9.18
N ALA A 158 7.27 31.33 10.21
CA ALA A 158 7.95 31.37 11.50
C ALA A 158 9.00 30.26 11.62
N ALA A 159 10.16 30.59 12.22
CA ALA A 159 11.21 29.62 12.51
C ALA A 159 10.69 28.49 13.43
N ASN A 160 11.01 27.26 13.07
CA ASN A 160 10.59 26.05 13.76
C ASN A 160 11.72 25.00 13.76
N PRO A 161 12.09 24.44 14.92
CA PRO A 161 13.13 23.41 14.99
C PRO A 161 12.70 22.04 14.44
N PHE A 162 11.41 21.84 14.17
CA PHE A 162 10.83 20.56 13.74
C PHE A 162 10.01 20.70 12.45
N LYS A 163 10.56 21.39 11.44
CA LYS A 163 9.99 21.41 10.11
C LYS A 163 10.14 20.03 9.46
N LYS A 164 9.03 19.48 8.97
CA LYS A 164 8.99 18.21 8.25
C LYS A 164 9.43 18.43 6.81
N TYR A 165 10.56 17.83 6.44
CA TYR A 165 11.05 17.68 5.07
C TYR A 165 10.65 16.29 4.58
N SER A 166 9.41 16.14 4.14
CA SER A 166 8.86 14.85 3.70
C SER A 166 8.63 14.76 2.21
N LEU A 167 8.90 15.81 1.45
CA LEU A 167 8.53 15.85 0.03
C LEU A 167 9.52 15.07 -0.86
N TYR A 168 10.09 13.98 -0.32
CA TYR A 168 10.76 12.90 -1.03
C TYR A 168 9.71 11.94 -1.55
N TYR A 169 9.08 12.25 -2.68
CA TYR A 169 8.01 11.42 -3.23
C TYR A 169 8.50 10.54 -4.36
N GLY A 170 7.99 9.31 -4.41
CA GLY A 170 8.29 8.45 -5.54
C GLY A 170 7.69 7.06 -5.44
N PRO A 171 7.87 6.22 -6.46
CA PRO A 171 7.42 4.85 -6.44
C PRO A 171 8.41 3.94 -5.69
N MET A 172 7.85 2.94 -5.00
CA MET A 172 8.55 1.81 -4.40
C MET A 172 7.95 0.49 -4.90
N GLU A 173 8.77 -0.38 -5.50
CA GLU A 173 8.32 -1.70 -5.96
C GLU A 173 9.37 -2.83 -5.88
N PRO A 174 8.93 -4.09 -5.65
CA PRO A 174 7.67 -4.45 -5.00
C PRO A 174 7.71 -4.14 -3.50
N PRO A 175 6.57 -3.94 -2.82
CA PRO A 175 6.52 -3.87 -1.36
C PRO A 175 7.16 -5.08 -0.67
N ILE A 176 7.85 -4.83 0.44
CA ILE A 176 8.45 -5.87 1.28
C ILE A 176 7.35 -6.61 2.02
N LEU A 177 7.42 -7.94 2.04
CA LEU A 177 6.50 -8.76 2.82
C LEU A 177 7.07 -8.99 4.22
N VAL A 178 6.24 -8.76 5.23
CA VAL A 178 6.60 -8.96 6.64
C VAL A 178 5.48 -9.75 7.32
N LYS A 179 5.82 -10.55 8.33
CA LYS A 179 4.82 -11.23 9.16
C LYS A 179 4.16 -10.22 10.10
N ASP A 180 2.85 -10.21 10.14
CA ASP A 180 2.06 -9.47 11.12
C ASP A 180 2.16 -10.10 12.52
N GLN A 181 1.43 -9.52 13.48
CA GLN A 181 1.35 -9.98 14.86
C GLN A 181 0.81 -11.42 15.01
N LYS A 182 0.17 -11.97 13.98
CA LYS A 182 -0.40 -13.33 13.93
C LYS A 182 0.40 -14.27 13.02
N GLY A 183 1.53 -13.82 12.48
CA GLY A 183 2.39 -14.60 11.59
C GLY A 183 1.93 -14.65 10.13
N ARG A 184 0.95 -13.85 9.71
CA ARG A 184 0.49 -13.73 8.31
C ARG A 184 1.38 -12.77 7.55
N TRP A 185 1.79 -13.13 6.32
CA TRP A 185 2.56 -12.27 5.44
C TRP A 185 1.69 -11.15 4.87
N ILE A 186 2.07 -9.90 5.13
CA ILE A 186 1.41 -8.68 4.64
C ILE A 186 2.42 -7.80 3.90
N PRO A 187 1.98 -7.03 2.88
CA PRO A 187 2.85 -6.07 2.22
C PRO A 187 3.03 -4.83 3.10
N MET A 188 4.26 -4.38 3.23
CA MET A 188 4.61 -3.17 3.96
C MET A 188 5.40 -2.21 3.08
N LYS A 189 5.05 -0.93 3.17
CA LYS A 189 5.94 0.15 2.75
C LYS A 189 7.00 0.35 3.81
N VAL A 190 8.26 0.41 3.41
CA VAL A 190 9.40 0.64 4.31
C VAL A 190 10.14 1.88 3.86
N TRP A 191 10.34 2.86 4.76
CA TRP A 191 11.15 4.03 4.44
C TRP A 191 11.90 4.59 5.65
N PRO A 192 13.08 5.22 5.43
CA PRO A 192 13.88 5.84 6.47
C PRO A 192 13.28 7.15 6.98
N ASN A 193 13.43 7.38 8.28
CA ASN A 193 13.01 8.60 8.94
C ASN A 193 14.07 9.07 9.94
N SER A 194 14.25 10.39 10.06
CA SER A 194 15.13 10.97 11.09
C SER A 194 14.58 12.28 11.64
N THR A 195 14.80 12.53 12.94
CA THR A 195 14.49 13.82 13.57
C THR A 195 15.68 14.30 14.39
N GLY A 196 16.14 15.52 14.12
CA GLY A 196 17.13 16.20 14.95
C GLY A 196 16.56 16.69 16.29
N TYR A 197 17.37 17.43 17.03
CA TYR A 197 17.05 18.07 18.31
C TYR A 197 16.68 17.12 19.46
N ILE A 198 17.13 15.87 19.40
CA ILE A 198 16.98 14.93 20.50
C ILE A 198 18.11 15.17 21.50
N LYS A 199 17.76 15.31 22.79
CA LYS A 199 18.72 15.61 23.86
C LYS A 199 19.32 14.36 24.47
N ASP A 200 18.45 13.42 24.81
CA ASP A 200 18.83 12.21 25.51
C ASP A 200 19.02 11.09 24.50
N PRO A 201 20.09 10.28 24.64
CA PRO A 201 20.33 9.18 23.73
C PRO A 201 19.18 8.16 23.80
N VAL A 202 18.85 7.59 22.65
CA VAL A 202 17.89 6.49 22.52
C VAL A 202 18.64 5.29 21.96
N GLU A 203 18.60 4.18 22.69
CA GLU A 203 19.23 2.93 22.26
C GLU A 203 18.46 2.27 21.11
N PRO A 204 19.14 1.60 20.15
CA PRO A 204 18.48 0.79 19.14
C PRO A 204 17.69 -0.37 19.78
N LYS A 205 16.59 -0.77 19.13
CA LYS A 205 15.85 -1.99 19.47
C LYS A 205 15.89 -2.96 18.28
N PRO A 206 16.43 -4.18 18.45
CA PRO A 206 16.44 -5.20 17.41
C PRO A 206 15.04 -5.51 16.86
N GLY A 207 14.95 -5.75 15.56
CA GLY A 207 13.71 -6.12 14.88
C GLY A 207 12.76 -4.94 14.62
N ILE A 208 11.47 -5.28 14.48
CA ILE A 208 10.38 -4.33 14.31
C ILE A 208 9.45 -4.35 15.52
N ILE A 209 8.82 -3.21 15.78
CA ILE A 209 7.88 -3.00 16.88
C ILE A 209 6.55 -2.60 16.26
N PHE A 210 5.51 -3.40 16.47
CA PHE A 210 4.15 -3.02 16.11
C PHE A 210 3.66 -1.91 17.02
N ARG A 211 3.15 -0.83 16.44
CA ARG A 211 2.59 0.31 17.19
C ARG A 211 1.38 -0.11 18.03
N TRP A 212 0.60 -1.05 17.50
CA TRP A 212 -0.58 -1.64 18.13
C TRP A 212 -0.39 -3.15 18.29
N PRO A 213 0.08 -3.60 19.47
CA PRO A 213 0.52 -4.97 19.65
C PRO A 213 -0.63 -6.00 19.60
N LYS A 214 -1.89 -5.58 19.77
CA LYS A 214 -3.05 -6.48 19.71
C LYS A 214 -3.65 -6.60 18.30
N GLY A 215 -3.05 -5.94 17.29
CA GLY A 215 -3.47 -6.04 15.89
C GLY A 215 -4.60 -5.09 15.51
N GLU A 216 -4.79 -3.99 16.24
CA GLU A 216 -5.73 -2.93 15.87
C GLU A 216 -5.35 -2.28 14.54
N THR A 217 -4.03 -2.17 14.29
CA THR A 217 -3.46 -1.94 12.96
C THR A 217 -2.19 -2.77 12.82
N HIS A 218 -1.69 -2.90 11.59
CA HIS A 218 -0.45 -3.62 11.30
C HIS A 218 0.75 -2.69 11.09
N ASP A 219 0.65 -1.41 11.48
CA ASP A 219 1.76 -0.47 11.38
C ASP A 219 2.85 -0.79 12.40
N ALA A 220 4.09 -0.76 11.93
CA ALA A 220 5.28 -1.04 12.71
C ALA A 220 6.37 0.02 12.48
N TYR A 221 7.45 -0.09 13.24
CA TYR A 221 8.67 0.68 13.04
C TYR A 221 9.88 -0.12 13.56
N ALA A 222 11.06 0.15 13.03
CA ALA A 222 12.32 -0.31 13.59
C ALA A 222 13.06 0.86 14.23
N GLN A 223 13.31 0.80 15.54
CA GLN A 223 14.02 1.87 16.26
C GLN A 223 15.54 1.68 16.11
N LEU A 224 16.19 2.60 15.40
CA LEU A 224 17.63 2.55 15.12
C LEU A 224 18.47 3.27 16.19
N GLY A 225 17.81 4.08 17.02
CA GLY A 225 18.45 4.85 18.07
C GLY A 225 18.84 6.27 17.64
N THR A 226 19.72 6.90 18.41
CA THR A 226 20.21 8.26 18.15
C THR A 226 21.62 8.30 17.60
N PHE A 227 21.86 9.23 16.69
CA PHE A 227 23.15 9.42 16.02
C PHE A 227 23.55 10.90 16.03
N SER A 228 24.85 11.18 15.91
CA SER A 228 25.38 12.55 15.83
C SER A 228 26.37 12.66 14.69
N PHE A 229 26.43 13.83 14.05
CA PHE A 229 27.41 14.16 13.02
C PHE A 229 27.79 15.65 13.11
N PRO A 230 28.98 16.05 12.62
CA PRO A 230 29.39 17.46 12.61
C PRO A 230 28.38 18.36 11.88
N GLY A 231 28.02 19.49 12.49
CA GLY A 231 27.00 20.41 11.94
C GLY A 231 25.55 19.99 12.19
N GLY A 232 25.33 18.79 12.74
CA GLY A 232 24.00 18.31 13.11
C GLY A 232 23.39 19.09 14.29
N ASN A 233 22.07 19.21 14.27
CA ASN A 233 21.31 19.88 15.32
C ASN A 233 21.07 18.96 16.53
N ASN A 234 22.12 18.65 17.31
CA ASN A 234 22.13 17.68 18.43
C ASN A 234 22.03 16.20 17.97
N LEU A 235 21.40 15.32 18.75
CA LEU A 235 21.18 13.93 18.35
C LEU A 235 20.02 13.82 17.36
N TYR A 236 20.21 12.95 16.37
CA TYR A 236 19.20 12.56 15.39
C TYR A 236 18.64 11.19 15.77
N LEU A 237 17.38 11.13 16.20
CA LEU A 237 16.67 9.86 16.33
C LEU A 237 16.33 9.36 14.93
N ALA A 238 16.74 8.14 14.61
CA ALA A 238 16.44 7.47 13.35
C ALA A 238 15.56 6.23 13.56
N TRP A 239 14.67 5.99 12.60
CA TRP A 239 13.85 4.78 12.55
C TRP A 239 13.49 4.40 11.11
N LEU A 240 13.20 3.13 10.88
CA LEU A 240 12.50 2.70 9.67
C LEU A 240 11.01 2.69 9.98
N GLN A 241 10.19 3.37 9.17
CA GLN A 241 8.74 3.23 9.27
C GLN A 241 8.30 2.05 8.41
N LEU A 242 7.38 1.25 8.94
CA LEU A 242 6.76 0.15 8.22
C LEU A 242 5.24 0.30 8.30
N ASP A 243 4.58 0.61 7.20
CA ASP A 243 3.12 0.70 7.17
C ASP A 243 2.55 -0.38 6.24
N GLN A 244 1.52 -1.07 6.71
CA GLN A 244 0.79 -2.02 5.87
C GLN A 244 0.14 -1.30 4.70
N ALA A 245 0.29 -1.88 3.52
CA ALA A 245 -0.38 -1.42 2.32
C ALA A 245 -1.67 -2.22 2.05
N ALA A 246 -2.73 -1.51 1.65
CA ALA A 246 -4.01 -2.10 1.24
C ALA A 246 -4.30 -1.93 -0.26
N HIS A 247 -3.75 -0.89 -0.88
CA HIS A 247 -4.02 -0.49 -2.27
C HIS A 247 -2.72 -0.03 -2.94
N PRO A 248 -2.68 0.12 -4.28
CA PRO A 248 -3.67 -0.35 -5.25
C PRO A 248 -3.57 -1.86 -5.47
N LEU A 249 -4.72 -2.53 -5.45
CA LEU A 249 -4.91 -3.91 -5.86
C LEU A 249 -4.99 -4.00 -7.38
N GLY A 250 -4.22 -4.92 -7.94
CA GLY A 250 -4.21 -5.19 -9.37
C GLY A 250 -3.97 -6.66 -9.68
N LYS A 251 -3.33 -6.93 -10.81
CA LYS A 251 -2.89 -8.29 -11.16
C LYS A 251 -1.93 -8.80 -10.09
N SER A 252 -2.08 -10.07 -9.72
CA SER A 252 -1.20 -10.70 -8.74
C SER A 252 0.26 -10.73 -9.21
N ARG A 253 1.18 -10.77 -8.23
CA ARG A 253 2.57 -11.19 -8.41
C ARG A 253 2.61 -12.64 -8.93
N THR A 254 3.63 -12.97 -9.70
CA THR A 254 3.91 -14.37 -10.09
C THR A 254 4.54 -15.13 -8.94
N CYS A 255 4.51 -16.47 -8.97
CA CYS A 255 5.20 -17.29 -7.98
C CYS A 255 6.69 -16.91 -7.89
N GLY A 256 7.36 -16.73 -9.05
CA GLY A 256 8.78 -16.37 -9.10
C GLY A 256 9.11 -15.04 -8.43
N ASN A 257 8.18 -14.07 -8.42
CA ASN A 257 8.40 -12.79 -7.73
C ASN A 257 8.68 -12.96 -6.23
N CYS A 258 8.15 -14.01 -5.60
CA CYS A 258 8.33 -14.27 -4.17
C CYS A 258 9.23 -15.49 -3.90
N HIS A 259 9.27 -16.47 -4.81
CA HIS A 259 9.85 -17.79 -4.54
C HIS A 259 11.17 -18.09 -5.27
N ASP A 260 11.61 -17.24 -6.20
CA ASP A 260 12.89 -17.46 -6.88
C ASP A 260 14.11 -17.24 -5.95
N ARG A 261 13.90 -16.51 -4.85
CA ARG A 261 14.91 -16.12 -3.87
C ARG A 261 14.29 -15.91 -2.50
N THR A 262 15.06 -16.16 -1.44
CA THR A 262 14.65 -15.88 -0.05
C THR A 262 14.80 -14.40 0.30
N ARG A 263 15.76 -13.71 -0.34
CA ARG A 263 16.01 -12.27 -0.21
C ARG A 263 14.99 -11.45 -1.00
N GLN A 264 14.33 -10.54 -0.31
CA GLN A 264 13.43 -9.54 -0.90
C GLN A 264 14.22 -8.26 -1.22
N VAL A 265 13.88 -7.61 -2.33
CA VAL A 265 14.46 -6.32 -2.72
C VAL A 265 13.35 -5.43 -3.28
N ALA A 266 13.04 -4.35 -2.57
CA ALA A 266 12.24 -3.25 -3.09
C ALA A 266 13.17 -2.15 -3.61
N ARG A 267 12.80 -1.49 -4.70
CA ARG A 267 13.53 -0.37 -5.27
C ARG A 267 12.67 0.87 -5.15
N ALA A 268 13.26 1.94 -4.65
CA ALA A 268 12.64 3.24 -4.54
C ALA A 268 13.42 4.24 -5.39
N THR A 269 12.70 5.04 -6.16
CA THR A 269 13.20 6.28 -6.77
C THR A 269 12.36 7.41 -6.23
N TRP A 270 12.92 8.59 -6.09
CA TRP A 270 12.20 9.73 -5.52
C TRP A 270 12.67 11.05 -6.11
N GLU A 271 11.76 12.01 -6.07
CA GLU A 271 12.02 13.43 -6.29
C GLU A 271 11.77 14.16 -4.98
N PHE A 272 12.74 14.94 -4.55
CA PHE A 272 12.60 15.90 -3.48
C PHE A 272 12.17 17.24 -4.06
N TYR A 273 11.03 17.74 -3.63
CA TYR A 273 10.53 19.07 -4.01
C TYR A 273 9.98 19.77 -2.77
N ASP A 274 10.71 20.75 -2.22
CA ASP A 274 10.28 21.53 -1.06
C ASP A 274 10.54 23.01 -1.31
N SER A 275 9.78 23.89 -0.65
CA SER A 275 9.94 25.34 -0.78
C SER A 275 11.11 25.90 0.03
N GLN A 276 11.88 25.04 0.70
CA GLN A 276 13.00 25.41 1.57
C GLN A 276 14.15 24.41 1.48
N GLY A 277 15.37 24.91 1.55
CA GLY A 277 16.60 24.13 1.71
C GLY A 277 17.38 23.92 0.42
N THR A 278 16.72 23.50 -0.65
CA THR A 278 17.34 23.22 -1.94
C THR A 278 16.34 23.32 -3.08
N GLU A 279 16.83 23.60 -4.28
CA GLU A 279 16.10 23.34 -5.52
C GLU A 279 15.77 21.85 -5.64
N PRO A 280 14.75 21.49 -6.42
CA PRO A 280 14.31 20.10 -6.55
C PRO A 280 15.43 19.18 -7.06
N PHE A 281 15.48 17.98 -6.52
CA PHE A 281 16.47 16.98 -6.91
C PHE A 281 15.92 15.56 -6.79
N THR A 282 16.44 14.65 -7.61
CA THR A 282 16.09 13.23 -7.63
C THR A 282 17.10 12.37 -6.88
N GLY A 283 16.65 11.20 -6.43
CA GLY A 283 17.49 10.16 -5.86
C GLY A 283 16.83 8.79 -5.87
N ARG A 284 17.52 7.84 -5.23
CA ARG A 284 17.08 6.44 -5.17
C ARG A 284 17.62 5.74 -3.94
N HIS A 285 17.04 4.58 -3.64
CA HIS A 285 17.57 3.60 -2.73
C HIS A 285 16.96 2.22 -2.98
N ARG A 286 17.43 1.21 -2.26
CA ARG A 286 16.77 -0.11 -2.21
C ARG A 286 16.52 -0.53 -0.77
N ILE A 287 15.41 -1.21 -0.55
CA ILE A 287 15.12 -1.88 0.71
C ILE A 287 15.40 -3.36 0.52
N VAL A 288 16.23 -3.93 1.39
CA VAL A 288 16.62 -5.32 1.38
C VAL A 288 16.09 -5.99 2.64
N ALA A 289 15.37 -7.10 2.48
CA ALA A 289 14.87 -7.89 3.58
C ALA A 289 15.26 -9.37 3.38
N ASP A 290 16.06 -9.91 4.29
CA ASP A 290 16.57 -11.27 4.26
C ASP A 290 16.84 -11.80 5.67
N GLU A 291 17.56 -12.93 5.76
CA GLU A 291 17.90 -13.58 7.04
C GLU A 291 18.78 -12.73 7.97
N GLN A 292 19.45 -11.71 7.43
CA GLN A 292 20.34 -10.83 8.20
C GLN A 292 19.59 -9.63 8.78
N GLY A 293 18.45 -9.25 8.22
CA GLY A 293 17.71 -8.07 8.67
C GLY A 293 16.91 -7.37 7.58
N LEU A 294 16.42 -6.19 7.97
CA LEU A 294 15.81 -5.21 7.09
C LEU A 294 16.76 -4.01 6.98
N ARG A 295 17.13 -3.63 5.76
CA ARG A 295 18.15 -2.62 5.47
C ARG A 295 17.74 -1.70 4.33
N VAL A 296 18.03 -0.41 4.46
CA VAL A 296 17.98 0.54 3.35
C VAL A 296 19.41 0.74 2.85
N GLU A 297 19.65 0.39 1.59
CA GLU A 297 20.98 0.41 0.98
C GLU A 297 21.01 1.34 -0.23
N GLY A 298 22.17 1.94 -0.51
CA GLY A 298 22.36 2.79 -1.69
C GLY A 298 21.48 4.03 -1.69
N LEU A 299 21.26 4.64 -0.52
CA LEU A 299 20.53 5.89 -0.39
C LEU A 299 21.39 7.05 -0.89
N GLU A 300 21.06 7.55 -2.08
CA GLU A 300 21.84 8.56 -2.78
C GLU A 300 20.97 9.51 -3.60
N ALA A 301 21.47 10.73 -3.82
CA ALA A 301 20.94 11.64 -4.82
C ALA A 301 21.49 11.25 -6.20
N THR A 302 20.62 11.22 -7.22
CA THR A 302 20.97 10.92 -8.61
C THR A 302 21.12 12.17 -9.46
N SER A 303 20.78 13.32 -8.90
CA SER A 303 20.99 14.65 -9.50
C SER A 303 21.66 15.57 -8.48
N LYS A 304 22.16 16.70 -8.97
CA LYS A 304 22.86 17.69 -8.14
C LYS A 304 21.90 18.32 -7.13
N ILE A 305 22.37 18.47 -5.89
CA ILE A 305 21.68 19.22 -4.84
C ILE A 305 22.12 20.68 -4.92
N GLU A 306 21.23 21.57 -5.30
CA GLU A 306 21.50 23.01 -5.41
C GLU A 306 20.86 23.76 -4.23
N LEU A 307 21.68 24.07 -3.23
CA LEU A 307 21.20 24.72 -2.01
C LEU A 307 20.61 26.10 -2.30
N MET A 308 19.42 26.34 -1.78
CA MET A 308 18.83 27.68 -1.72
C MET A 308 19.57 28.53 -0.67
N PRO A 309 19.46 29.87 -0.69
CA PRO A 309 20.08 30.73 0.31
C PRO A 309 19.74 30.30 1.75
N GLY A 310 20.77 30.04 2.56
CA GLY A 310 20.63 29.57 3.95
C GLY A 310 20.26 28.09 4.10
N GLY A 311 20.12 27.35 3.01
CA GLY A 311 19.87 25.91 3.01
C GLY A 311 21.07 25.11 3.49
N ARG A 312 20.81 24.09 4.30
CA ARG A 312 21.82 23.16 4.81
C ARG A 312 21.31 21.73 4.69
N THR A 313 22.14 20.85 4.13
CA THR A 313 21.79 19.43 3.95
C THR A 313 21.51 18.71 5.27
N GLU A 314 22.09 19.17 6.37
CA GLU A 314 21.92 18.69 7.73
C GLU A 314 20.46 18.83 8.22
N ASP A 315 19.71 19.77 7.65
CA ASP A 315 18.33 20.07 8.04
C ASP A 315 17.33 19.20 7.25
N PHE A 316 17.46 19.15 5.92
CA PHE A 316 16.49 18.46 5.05
C PHE A 316 16.94 17.09 4.54
N ALA A 317 18.25 16.85 4.47
CA ALA A 317 18.88 15.67 3.89
C ALA A 317 19.90 15.02 4.85
N ALA A 318 19.54 14.93 6.14
CA ALA A 318 20.41 14.38 7.19
C ALA A 318 20.95 12.97 6.87
N TRP A 319 20.24 12.21 6.04
CA TRP A 319 20.66 10.90 5.55
C TRP A 319 22.02 10.89 4.84
N ILE A 320 22.44 12.00 4.23
CA ILE A 320 23.78 12.15 3.63
C ILE A 320 24.87 12.00 4.70
N HIS A 321 24.59 12.51 5.90
CA HIS A 321 25.54 12.59 7.01
C HIS A 321 25.44 11.41 7.96
N LEU A 322 24.29 10.74 7.98
CA LEU A 322 24.02 9.60 8.86
C LEU A 322 24.63 8.28 8.34
N GLY A 323 24.99 8.19 7.06
CA GLY A 323 25.65 7.01 6.49
C GLY A 323 24.79 5.73 6.54
N ASP A 324 25.41 4.58 6.82
CA ASP A 324 24.80 3.24 6.75
C ASP A 324 24.12 2.77 8.05
N ILE A 325 23.38 3.68 8.71
CA ILE A 325 22.68 3.37 9.96
C ILE A 325 21.32 2.70 9.74
N TRP A 326 20.84 2.66 8.50
CA TRP A 326 19.47 2.32 8.14
C TRP A 326 19.19 0.82 8.13
N LYS A 327 19.41 0.15 9.26
CA LYS A 327 19.33 -1.32 9.36
C LYS A 327 18.88 -1.80 10.73
N THR A 328 18.03 -2.82 10.74
CA THR A 328 17.65 -3.57 11.94
C THR A 328 17.87 -5.07 11.73
N PRO A 329 18.42 -5.80 12.72
CA PRO A 329 18.58 -7.25 12.62
C PRO A 329 17.23 -7.97 12.72
N GLY A 330 17.17 -9.19 12.18
CA GLY A 330 16.00 -10.07 12.22
C GLY A 330 15.87 -10.90 10.95
N ASP A 331 15.07 -11.96 10.97
CA ASP A 331 14.82 -12.75 9.76
C ASP A 331 13.55 -12.25 9.05
N PHE A 332 13.78 -11.59 7.90
CA PHE A 332 12.73 -11.11 6.99
C PHE A 332 12.73 -11.86 5.66
N SER A 333 13.38 -13.02 5.60
CA SER A 333 13.45 -13.82 4.39
C SER A 333 12.11 -14.50 4.08
N ILE A 334 11.76 -14.55 2.79
CA ILE A 334 10.65 -15.39 2.34
C ILE A 334 11.14 -16.85 2.38
N PRO A 335 10.38 -17.79 2.99
CA PRO A 335 10.78 -19.18 3.06
C PRO A 335 11.08 -19.75 1.68
N ARG A 336 12.21 -20.46 1.57
CA ARG A 336 12.57 -21.14 0.33
C ARG A 336 11.50 -22.16 0.00
N SER A 337 10.92 -22.04 -1.18
CA SER A 337 9.95 -22.99 -1.68
C SER A 337 10.62 -24.25 -2.22
N ASP A 338 9.89 -25.37 -2.17
CA ASP A 338 10.19 -26.54 -2.98
C ASP A 338 9.93 -26.19 -4.46
N LYS A 339 11.02 -26.01 -5.22
CA LYS A 339 10.97 -25.64 -6.65
C LYS A 339 10.11 -26.59 -7.47
N LYS A 340 10.15 -27.90 -7.18
CA LYS A 340 9.39 -28.91 -7.92
C LYS A 340 7.90 -28.74 -7.61
N LYS A 341 7.55 -28.70 -6.32
CA LYS A 341 6.17 -28.52 -5.86
C LYS A 341 5.52 -27.27 -6.48
N TYR A 342 6.23 -26.15 -6.54
CA TYR A 342 5.71 -24.91 -7.10
C TYR A 342 5.63 -24.94 -8.63
N ALA A 343 6.61 -25.53 -9.31
CA ALA A 343 6.54 -25.70 -10.76
C ALA A 343 5.39 -26.64 -11.17
N ASP A 344 5.12 -27.70 -10.39
CA ASP A 344 3.95 -28.57 -10.56
C ASP A 344 2.64 -27.80 -10.36
N LEU A 345 2.57 -26.99 -9.30
CA LEU A 345 1.42 -26.13 -9.01
C LEU A 345 1.14 -25.14 -10.15
N GLU A 346 2.16 -24.43 -10.62
CA GLU A 346 2.03 -23.45 -11.71
C GLU A 346 1.59 -24.10 -13.03
N ARG A 347 2.14 -25.28 -13.36
CA ARG A 347 1.67 -26.08 -14.50
C ARG A 347 0.21 -26.50 -14.35
N GLY A 348 -0.17 -26.97 -13.17
CA GLY A 348 -1.54 -27.36 -12.84
C GLY A 348 -2.52 -26.20 -13.01
N ILE A 349 -2.18 -25.03 -12.45
CA ILE A 349 -2.96 -23.78 -12.60
C ILE A 349 -3.14 -23.45 -14.08
N LYS A 350 -2.05 -23.43 -14.86
CA LYS A 350 -2.10 -23.10 -16.29
C LYS A 350 -2.99 -24.07 -17.08
N ALA A 351 -2.87 -25.36 -16.81
CA ALA A 351 -3.68 -26.38 -17.46
C ALA A 351 -5.18 -26.25 -17.11
N SER A 352 -5.49 -26.03 -15.84
CA SER A 352 -6.87 -25.84 -15.37
C SER A 352 -7.51 -24.56 -15.92
N LEU A 353 -6.75 -23.46 -16.01
CA LEU A 353 -7.22 -22.23 -16.65
C LEU A 353 -7.55 -22.45 -18.14
N ALA A 354 -6.69 -23.14 -18.89
CA ALA A 354 -6.95 -23.44 -20.30
C ALA A 354 -8.25 -24.24 -20.50
N ARG A 355 -8.51 -25.23 -19.63
CA ARG A 355 -9.77 -26.00 -19.66
C ARG A 355 -10.99 -25.14 -19.30
N LEU A 356 -10.84 -24.21 -18.36
CA LEU A 356 -11.93 -23.28 -18.02
C LEU A 356 -12.23 -22.30 -19.15
N ASP A 357 -11.23 -21.92 -19.97
CA ASP A 357 -11.44 -21.09 -21.14
C ASP A 357 -12.25 -21.83 -22.21
N GLU A 358 -11.98 -23.12 -22.46
CA GLU A 358 -12.80 -23.97 -23.34
C GLU A 358 -14.26 -24.06 -22.85
N VAL A 359 -14.44 -24.26 -21.54
CA VAL A 359 -15.78 -24.26 -20.94
C VAL A 359 -16.46 -22.90 -21.09
N ALA A 360 -15.74 -21.80 -20.89
CA ALA A 360 -16.27 -20.45 -21.01
C ALA A 360 -16.78 -20.17 -22.44
N LEU A 361 -16.03 -20.57 -23.46
CA LEU A 361 -16.43 -20.49 -24.87
C LEU A 361 -17.72 -21.29 -25.13
N THR A 362 -17.81 -22.48 -24.57
CA THR A 362 -19.01 -23.32 -24.73
C THR A 362 -20.23 -22.70 -24.05
N LEU A 363 -20.07 -22.16 -22.84
CA LEU A 363 -21.14 -21.45 -22.14
C LEU A 363 -21.61 -20.22 -22.90
N GLN A 364 -20.68 -19.45 -23.47
CA GLN A 364 -21.01 -18.28 -24.30
C GLN A 364 -21.80 -18.67 -25.55
N ALA A 365 -21.43 -19.78 -26.21
CA ALA A 365 -22.18 -20.28 -27.36
C ALA A 365 -23.61 -20.73 -26.99
N ARG A 366 -23.81 -21.30 -25.78
CA ARG A 366 -25.14 -21.66 -25.25
C ARG A 366 -25.98 -20.43 -24.93
N GLU A 367 -25.39 -19.41 -24.30
CA GLU A 367 -26.06 -18.12 -24.03
C GLU A 367 -26.53 -17.44 -25.31
N ALA A 368 -25.69 -17.44 -26.35
CA ALA A 368 -26.04 -16.89 -27.66
C ALA A 368 -27.24 -17.62 -28.31
N ARG A 369 -27.50 -18.88 -27.94
CA ARG A 369 -28.70 -19.64 -28.35
C ARG A 369 -29.90 -19.43 -27.43
N GLY A 370 -29.80 -18.56 -26.42
CA GLY A 370 -30.87 -18.31 -25.45
C GLY A 370 -31.01 -19.36 -24.35
N GLU A 371 -30.04 -20.28 -24.20
CA GLU A 371 -30.09 -21.29 -23.14
C GLU A 371 -29.84 -20.67 -21.75
N ASN A 372 -30.61 -21.09 -20.74
CA ASN A 372 -30.39 -20.64 -19.36
C ASN A 372 -29.19 -21.36 -18.73
N VAL A 373 -28.02 -20.72 -18.78
CA VAL A 373 -26.77 -21.25 -18.19
C VAL A 373 -26.39 -20.60 -16.86
N LYS A 374 -27.28 -19.85 -16.20
CA LYS A 374 -26.96 -19.08 -14.98
C LYS A 374 -26.28 -19.93 -13.89
N LYS A 375 -26.79 -21.15 -13.67
CA LYS A 375 -26.22 -22.10 -12.70
C LYS A 375 -24.83 -22.60 -13.12
N LEU A 376 -24.63 -22.85 -14.42
CA LEU A 376 -23.32 -23.28 -14.95
C LEU A 376 -22.30 -22.14 -14.90
N ARG A 377 -22.71 -20.91 -15.19
CA ARG A 377 -21.87 -19.71 -15.04
C ARG A 377 -21.43 -19.51 -13.59
N ARG A 378 -22.33 -19.72 -12.63
CA ARG A 378 -21.97 -19.70 -11.20
C ARG A 378 -20.91 -20.76 -10.88
N ARG A 379 -21.14 -22.02 -11.27
CA ARG A 379 -20.16 -23.12 -11.06
C ARG A 379 -18.82 -22.86 -11.75
N TRP A 380 -18.83 -22.25 -12.95
CA TRP A 380 -17.62 -21.83 -13.64
C TRP A 380 -16.85 -20.77 -12.85
N LYS A 381 -17.53 -19.79 -12.26
CA LYS A 381 -16.89 -18.77 -11.39
C LYS A 381 -16.28 -19.41 -10.14
N GLU A 382 -16.99 -20.33 -9.49
CA GLU A 382 -16.49 -21.10 -8.33
C GLU A 382 -15.24 -21.91 -8.70
N ALA A 383 -15.27 -22.61 -9.83
CA ALA A 383 -14.12 -23.35 -10.35
C ALA A 383 -12.94 -22.42 -10.65
N LYS A 384 -13.19 -21.29 -11.31
CA LYS A 384 -12.18 -20.28 -11.65
C LYS A 384 -11.52 -19.68 -10.41
N ALA A 385 -12.30 -19.38 -9.37
CA ALA A 385 -11.80 -18.93 -8.08
C ALA A 385 -10.90 -20.00 -7.43
N ALA A 386 -11.31 -21.26 -7.48
CA ALA A 386 -10.54 -22.36 -6.90
C ALA A 386 -9.22 -22.63 -7.64
N VAL A 387 -9.11 -22.45 -8.97
CA VAL A 387 -7.92 -22.89 -9.74
C VAL A 387 -6.60 -22.42 -9.14
N VAL A 388 -6.52 -21.15 -8.73
CA VAL A 388 -5.26 -20.55 -8.26
C VAL A 388 -4.96 -20.89 -6.80
N HIS A 389 -5.98 -21.23 -6.01
CA HIS A 389 -5.89 -21.31 -4.55
C HIS A 389 -6.10 -22.73 -4.01
N ASP A 390 -6.97 -23.52 -4.63
CA ASP A 390 -7.22 -24.93 -4.35
C ASP A 390 -7.35 -25.73 -5.67
N PRO A 391 -6.21 -26.09 -6.31
CA PRO A 391 -6.21 -26.79 -7.59
C PRO A 391 -6.91 -28.15 -7.56
N ALA A 392 -6.91 -28.82 -6.40
CA ALA A 392 -7.54 -30.12 -6.25
C ALA A 392 -9.07 -30.00 -6.34
N LYS A 393 -9.66 -29.08 -5.56
CA LYS A 393 -11.10 -28.75 -5.66
C LYS A 393 -11.45 -28.18 -7.02
N ALA A 394 -10.58 -27.35 -7.60
CA ALA A 394 -10.80 -26.80 -8.94
C ALA A 394 -10.91 -27.90 -10.00
N GLU A 395 -10.05 -28.91 -9.94
CA GLU A 395 -10.08 -30.03 -10.86
C GLU A 395 -11.38 -30.83 -10.77
N GLU A 396 -11.90 -31.07 -9.56
CA GLU A 396 -13.21 -31.68 -9.35
C GLU A 396 -14.32 -30.84 -9.99
N LEU A 397 -14.37 -29.54 -9.68
CA LEU A 397 -15.37 -28.62 -10.22
C LEU A 397 -15.32 -28.54 -11.75
N ILE A 398 -14.13 -28.51 -12.35
CA ILE A 398 -13.95 -28.48 -13.82
C ILE A 398 -14.47 -29.77 -14.46
N ARG A 399 -14.22 -30.94 -13.84
CA ARG A 399 -14.72 -32.23 -14.35
C ARG A 399 -16.24 -32.28 -14.32
N GLU A 400 -16.86 -31.91 -13.20
CA GLU A 400 -18.32 -31.84 -13.08
C GLU A 400 -18.94 -30.87 -14.09
N LEU A 401 -18.35 -29.68 -14.20
CA LEU A 401 -18.82 -28.64 -15.11
C LEU A 401 -18.73 -29.10 -16.57
N SER A 402 -17.60 -29.73 -16.95
CA SER A 402 -17.38 -30.27 -18.29
C SER A 402 -18.39 -31.37 -18.63
N LYS A 403 -18.73 -32.26 -17.69
CA LYS A 403 -19.78 -33.28 -17.85
C LYS A 403 -21.16 -32.63 -18.08
N ASN A 404 -21.51 -31.64 -17.27
CA ASN A 404 -22.82 -30.95 -17.36
C ASN A 404 -22.97 -30.11 -18.64
N VAL A 405 -21.86 -29.54 -19.13
CA VAL A 405 -21.85 -28.78 -20.39
C VAL A 405 -21.98 -29.71 -21.59
N LYS A 406 -21.35 -30.89 -21.59
CA LYS A 406 -21.43 -31.88 -22.68
C LYS A 406 -22.72 -32.73 -22.64
N GLY A 407 -23.18 -33.14 -21.46
CA GLY A 407 -24.33 -34.03 -21.28
C GLY A 407 -25.66 -33.42 -21.71
N ALA A 408 -25.82 -32.10 -21.62
CA ALA A 408 -27.01 -31.41 -22.12
C ALA A 408 -27.10 -31.41 -23.67
N ALA A 409 -25.99 -31.61 -24.38
CA ALA A 409 -25.99 -31.66 -25.85
C ALA A 409 -26.47 -33.02 -26.40
N ALA A 410 -26.47 -34.07 -25.58
CA ALA A 410 -26.84 -35.43 -26.00
C ALA A 410 -28.31 -35.80 -25.70
N GLY A 411 -29.06 -34.95 -24.98
CA GLY A 411 -30.44 -35.23 -24.55
C GLY A 411 -31.55 -34.59 -25.39
N ASN A 412 -31.22 -33.97 -26.54
CA ASN A 412 -32.16 -33.26 -27.42
C ASN A 412 -32.15 -33.82 -28.86
N GLN A 413 -31.78 -35.10 -29.04
CA GLN A 413 -31.92 -35.81 -30.32
C GLN A 413 -33.07 -36.80 -30.26
#